data_AF-A0A2N8BUP1-F1
#
_entry.id   AF-A0A2N8BUP1-F1
#
_cell.length_a   1.000
_cell.length_b   1.000
_cell.length_c   1.000
_cell.angle_alpha   90.00
_cell.angle_beta   90.00
_cell.angle_gamma   90.00
#
_symmetry.space_group_name_H-M   'P 1'
#
loop_
_entity.id
_entity.type
_entity.pdbx_description
1 polymer ?
#
loop_
_entity_poly.entity_id
_entity_poly.type
_entity_poly.pdbx_seq_one_letter_code
_entity_poly.pdbx_strand_id
1 'polypeptide(L)'
;MPFLSARKVLIKHGWKPNLTNVMEPGGVMKTLRDMGISEVERCTEGVQYCEFNYRKNKTFLVVSTTGEEVKNMIVDDWGFKCPEAE
;
A
#
# COMPACT_ATOMS: atom_id res chain seq x y z
N MET A 1 9.15 -5.02 -9.18
CA MET A 1 9.14 -6.13 -8.20
C MET A 1 7.70 -6.46 -7.82
N PRO A 2 7.26 -7.73 -7.67
CA PRO A 2 5.88 -8.02 -7.28
C PRO A 2 5.52 -7.46 -5.89
N PHE A 3 4.35 -6.82 -5.77
CA PHE A 3 3.91 -6.18 -4.53
C PHE A 3 3.81 -7.16 -3.35
N LEU A 4 3.18 -8.33 -3.55
CA LEU A 4 3.02 -9.32 -2.47
C LEU A 4 4.37 -9.82 -1.92
N SER A 5 5.38 -9.93 -2.79
CA SER A 5 6.74 -10.27 -2.39
C SER A 5 7.38 -9.14 -1.59
N ALA A 6 7.25 -7.89 -2.05
CA ALA A 6 7.75 -6.71 -1.33
C ALA A 6 7.10 -6.57 0.05
N ARG A 7 5.78 -6.71 0.14
CA ARG A 7 5.01 -6.71 1.40
C ARG A 7 5.55 -7.73 2.39
N LYS A 8 5.79 -8.97 1.95
CA LYS A 8 6.34 -10.03 2.80
C LYS A 8 7.71 -9.65 3.37
N VAL A 9 8.56 -9.05 2.55
CA VAL A 9 9.89 -8.55 2.98
C VAL A 9 9.72 -7.41 4.00
N LEU A 10 8.88 -6.42 3.73
CA LEU A 10 8.63 -5.30 4.62
C LEU A 10 8.17 -5.76 6.02
N ILE A 11 7.16 -6.64 6.07
CA ILE A 11 6.64 -7.19 7.33
C ILE A 11 7.75 -7.95 8.08
N LYS A 12 8.54 -8.78 7.38
CA LYS A 12 9.67 -9.50 7.97
C LYS A 12 10.73 -8.56 8.56
N HIS A 13 10.95 -7.40 7.94
CA HIS A 13 11.89 -6.37 8.43
C HIS A 13 11.28 -5.41 9.47
N GLY A 14 10.09 -5.72 9.99
CA GLY A 14 9.45 -4.99 11.09
C GLY A 14 8.69 -3.74 10.67
N TRP A 15 8.39 -3.58 9.38
CA TRP A 15 7.41 -2.60 8.92
C TRP A 15 6.01 -3.10 9.22
N LYS A 16 5.18 -2.23 9.78
CA LYS A 16 3.79 -2.56 10.12
C LYS A 16 2.84 -1.88 9.12
N PRO A 17 1.82 -2.58 8.61
CA PRO A 17 0.71 -1.96 7.90
C PRO A 17 0.16 -0.78 8.70
N ASN A 18 0.00 0.37 8.06
CA ASN A 18 -0.51 1.59 8.67
C ASN A 18 -1.76 2.02 7.91
N LEU A 19 -2.92 1.87 8.53
CA LEU A 19 -4.18 2.36 7.97
C LEU A 19 -4.24 3.87 8.23
N THR A 20 -4.24 4.66 7.16
CA THR A 20 -4.29 6.14 7.24
C THR A 20 -5.61 6.71 6.74
N ASN A 21 -6.34 5.98 5.88
CA ASN A 21 -7.62 6.41 5.35
C ASN A 21 -8.77 5.44 5.67
N VAL A 22 -9.87 5.98 6.22
CA VAL A 22 -11.12 5.26 6.57
C VAL A 22 -12.15 5.32 5.43
N MET A 23 -11.78 5.82 4.25
CA MET A 23 -12.65 5.85 3.08
C MET A 23 -13.18 4.45 2.73
N GLU A 24 -14.43 4.41 2.27
CA GLU A 24 -15.07 3.19 1.82
C GLU A 24 -14.35 2.67 0.57
N PRO A 25 -13.83 1.42 0.61
CA PRO A 25 -12.99 0.92 -0.47
C PRO A 25 -13.84 0.48 -1.68
N GLY A 26 -13.46 0.95 -2.87
CA GLY A 26 -14.01 0.51 -4.15
C GLY A 26 -12.98 -0.27 -5.00
N GLY A 27 -13.45 -0.98 -6.03
CA GLY A 27 -12.60 -1.63 -7.03
C GLY A 27 -11.48 -2.52 -6.43
N VAL A 28 -10.25 -2.33 -6.93
CA VAL A 28 -9.05 -3.08 -6.47
C VAL A 28 -8.76 -2.85 -4.99
N MET A 29 -9.04 -1.65 -4.46
CA MET A 29 -8.85 -1.32 -3.05
C MET A 29 -9.73 -2.19 -2.15
N LYS A 30 -10.97 -2.48 -2.58
CA LYS A 30 -11.87 -3.39 -1.87
C LYS A 30 -11.30 -4.80 -1.83
N THR A 31 -10.85 -5.31 -2.98
CA THR A 31 -10.22 -6.64 -3.06
C THR A 31 -8.99 -6.75 -2.17
N LEU A 32 -8.13 -5.73 -2.14
CA LEU A 32 -6.96 -5.69 -1.27
C LEU A 32 -7.35 -5.76 0.22
N ARG A 33 -8.35 -4.97 0.63
CA ARG A 33 -8.83 -4.97 2.03
C ARG A 33 -9.49 -6.29 2.42
N ASP A 34 -10.29 -6.88 1.53
CA ASP A 34 -10.90 -8.21 1.74
C ASP A 34 -9.83 -9.31 1.90
N MET A 35 -8.65 -9.14 1.30
CA MET A 35 -7.48 -10.01 1.47
C MET A 35 -6.66 -9.72 2.74
N GLY A 36 -7.07 -8.76 3.58
CA GLY A 36 -6.33 -8.34 4.77
C GLY A 36 -5.12 -7.45 4.49
N ILE A 37 -5.08 -6.78 3.34
CA ILE A 37 -4.11 -5.74 3.00
C ILE A 37 -4.73 -4.40 3.39
N SER A 38 -4.68 -4.08 4.68
CA SER A 38 -5.27 -2.86 5.25
C SER A 38 -4.41 -1.62 5.06
N GLU A 39 -3.13 -1.79 4.73
CA GLU A 39 -2.21 -0.68 4.44
C GLU A 39 -2.52 0.08 3.14
N VAL A 40 -3.46 -0.40 2.31
CA VAL A 40 -3.85 0.30 1.09
C VAL A 40 -4.56 1.61 1.44
N GLU A 41 -3.99 2.70 0.96
CA GLU A 41 -4.42 4.06 1.27
C GLU A 41 -5.34 4.63 0.20
N ARG A 42 -4.93 4.51 -1.06
CA ARG A 42 -5.69 4.95 -2.22
C ARG A 42 -5.36 4.09 -3.42
N CYS A 43 -6.33 3.92 -4.30
CA CYS A 43 -6.14 3.38 -5.63
C CYS A 43 -6.84 4.31 -6.63
N THR A 44 -6.23 4.53 -7.79
CA THR A 44 -6.81 5.35 -8.86
C THR A 44 -7.33 4.48 -10.00
N GLU A 45 -8.52 4.83 -10.49
CA GLU A 45 -9.10 4.21 -11.68
C GLU A 45 -8.49 4.86 -12.95
N GLY A 46 -8.05 4.05 -13.91
CA GLY A 46 -7.42 4.50 -15.16
C GLY A 46 -5.91 4.23 -15.25
N VAL A 47 -5.12 4.70 -14.28
CA VAL A 47 -3.66 4.43 -14.22
C VAL A 47 -3.35 3.15 -13.42
N GLN A 48 -4.36 2.59 -12.75
CA GLN A 48 -4.27 1.37 -11.94
C GLN A 48 -3.15 1.44 -10.92
N TYR A 49 -3.04 2.62 -10.30
CA TYR A 49 -2.02 2.95 -9.35
C TYR A 49 -2.57 2.85 -7.94
N CYS A 50 -1.85 2.21 -7.03
CA CYS A 50 -2.21 2.13 -5.61
C CYS A 50 -1.05 2.52 -4.70
N GLU A 51 -1.37 3.14 -3.58
CA GLU A 51 -0.40 3.45 -2.52
C GLU A 51 -0.67 2.64 -1.25
N PHE A 52 0.42 2.27 -0.61
CA PHE A 52 0.44 1.45 0.60
C PHE A 52 1.31 2.10 1.65
N ASN A 53 0.75 2.26 2.84
CA ASN A 53 1.40 2.95 3.94
C ASN A 53 1.90 1.99 5.00
N TYR A 54 3.17 2.14 5.34
CA TYR A 54 3.86 1.35 6.35
C TYR A 54 4.47 2.25 7.41
N ARG A 55 4.55 1.74 8.63
CA ARG A 55 5.19 2.43 9.74
C ARG A 55 6.20 1.53 10.44
N LYS A 56 7.35 2.11 10.78
CA LYS A 56 8.34 1.52 11.67
C LYS A 56 8.82 2.60 12.63
N ASN A 57 8.45 2.49 13.89
CA ASN A 57 8.73 3.51 14.91
C ASN A 57 8.15 4.90 14.52
N LYS A 58 9.04 5.88 14.30
CA LYS A 58 8.71 7.24 13.84
C LYS A 58 8.90 7.44 12.33
N THR A 59 9.23 6.38 11.60
CA THR A 59 9.45 6.42 10.16
C THR A 59 8.23 5.87 9.43
N PHE A 60 7.83 6.59 8.39
CA PHE A 60 6.74 6.23 7.50
C PHE A 60 7.31 5.89 6.14
N LEU A 61 6.79 4.84 5.53
CA LEU A 61 7.18 4.38 4.21
C LEU A 61 5.92 4.28 3.37
N VAL A 62 5.93 4.93 2.22
CA VAL A 62 4.91 4.81 1.19
C VAL A 62 5.48 3.94 0.09
N VAL A 63 4.70 2.95 -0.33
CA VAL A 63 5.01 2.09 -1.47
C VAL A 63 3.93 2.29 -2.51
N SER A 64 4.35 2.50 -3.74
CA SER A 64 3.48 2.77 -4.86
C SER A 64 3.55 1.61 -5.84
N THR A 65 2.40 1.19 -6.35
CA THR A 65 2.31 0.07 -7.28
C THR A 65 1.44 0.41 -8.48
N THR A 66 1.68 -0.31 -9.57
CA THR A 66 0.82 -0.30 -10.76
C THR A 66 0.35 -1.70 -11.12
N GLY A 67 -0.91 -1.84 -11.55
CA GLY A 67 -1.48 -3.06 -12.11
C GLY A 67 -2.95 -3.27 -11.75
N GLU A 68 -3.74 -3.82 -12.68
CA GLU A 68 -5.21 -3.98 -12.51
C GLU A 68 -5.60 -5.07 -11.51
N GLU A 69 -4.82 -6.14 -11.39
CA GLU A 69 -5.10 -7.27 -10.50
C GLU A 69 -4.02 -7.39 -9.42
N VAL A 70 -4.41 -7.73 -8.19
CA VAL A 70 -3.50 -7.84 -7.03
C VAL A 70 -2.28 -8.73 -7.30
N LYS A 71 -2.46 -9.83 -8.05
CA LYS A 71 -1.38 -10.76 -8.42
C LYS A 71 -0.38 -10.16 -9.42
N ASN A 72 -0.80 -9.17 -10.21
CA ASN A 72 0.01 -8.55 -11.26
C ASN A 72 0.58 -7.20 -10.81
N MET A 73 0.25 -6.73 -9.60
CA MET A 73 0.76 -5.47 -9.07
C MET A 73 2.28 -5.51 -8.91
N ILE A 74 2.93 -4.51 -9.50
CA ILE A 74 4.37 -4.30 -9.38
C ILE A 74 4.63 -3.02 -8.60
N VAL A 75 5.63 -3.05 -7.71
CA VAL A 75 6.18 -1.84 -7.09
C VAL A 75 6.83 -0.99 -8.17
N ASP A 76 6.34 0.23 -8.29
CA ASP A 76 6.78 1.30 -9.17
C ASP A 76 7.79 2.20 -8.43
N ASP A 77 7.41 2.70 -7.26
CA ASP A 77 8.23 3.58 -6.42
C ASP A 77 8.03 3.30 -4.92
N TRP A 78 8.96 3.79 -4.10
CA TRP A 78 8.84 3.80 -2.65
C TRP A 78 9.65 4.94 -2.02
N GLY A 79 9.13 5.51 -0.93
CA GLY A 79 9.77 6.64 -0.29
C GLY A 79 9.36 6.85 1.16
N PHE A 80 10.22 7.51 1.93
CA PHE A 80 9.91 7.88 3.30
C PHE A 80 9.09 9.17 3.32
N LYS A 81 7.78 9.07 3.55
CA LYS A 81 6.88 10.22 3.61
C LYS A 81 6.01 10.14 4.85
N CYS A 82 6.19 11.08 5.78
CA CYS A 82 5.26 11.25 6.88
C CYS A 82 3.95 11.82 6.31
N PRO A 83 2.77 11.35 6.77
CA PRO A 83 1.56 12.13 6.57
C PRO A 83 1.82 13.50 7.21
N GLU A 84 1.62 14.58 6.44
CA GLU A 84 1.65 15.93 6.99
C GLU A 84 0.62 15.94 8.13
N ALA A 85 1.07 16.32 9.33
CA ALA A 85 0.15 16.52 10.43
C ALA A 85 -0.73 17.72 10.04
N GLU A 86 -2.01 17.48 9.81
CA GLU A 86 -3.02 18.54 9.86
C GLU A 86 -3.07 19.16 11.26
#